data_AF-A0A524K324-F1
#
_entry.id   AF-A0A524K324-F1
#
_cell.length_a   1.000
_cell.length_b   1.000
_cell.length_c   1.000
_cell.angle_alpha   90.00
_cell.angle_beta   90.00
_cell.angle_gamma   90.00
#
_symmetry.space_group_name_H-M   'P 1'
#
loop_
_entity.id
_entity.type
_entity.pdbx_description
1 polymer ?
#
loop_
_entity_poly.entity_id
_entity_poly.type
_entity_poly.pdbx_seq_one_letter_code
_entity_poly.pdbx_strand_id
1 'polypeptide(L)'
;MSCCCATTHCRSSRISAAPDHSRCWSGAGSWASKSSRCRSSIVITENAPLFWNRSLPLPIASQWRICWSSSATVITETPVEIEVKIKVERLEPWREKLLRLEAVLECPRALERNLVFDTSRQRLKKRGVLLRLRRLDSGSILTMKMPVQKSSLYKIREEIEAGISDFANMEKILLGVGFKTFFIYEKYREVFKRKGIRVMLDETPIGNFLEIEGEPAAIDAMAAELGFLAKDYITSSYHWLFLRSGRSGNMEFQK
;
A
#
# COMPACT_ATOMS: atom_id res chain seq x y z
N MET A 1 -56.61 33.47 -29.36
CA MET A 1 -57.04 32.90 -28.07
C MET A 1 -55.82 32.98 -27.14
N SER A 2 -55.52 34.17 -26.60
CA SER A 2 -56.04 34.73 -25.33
C SER A 2 -55.46 33.95 -24.14
N CYS A 3 -54.42 34.50 -23.49
CA CYS A 3 -54.46 35.22 -22.20
C CYS A 3 -54.62 34.26 -21.00
N CYS A 4 -53.90 34.36 -19.88
CA CYS A 4 -53.41 35.56 -19.19
C CYS A 4 -52.41 35.20 -18.06
N CYS A 5 -51.48 36.14 -17.82
CA CYS A 5 -50.97 36.71 -16.55
C CYS A 5 -50.49 35.81 -15.40
N ALA A 6 -49.20 35.90 -14.99
CA ALA A 6 -48.55 36.92 -14.14
C ALA A 6 -48.57 36.46 -12.65
N THR A 7 -47.61 36.71 -11.75
CA THR A 7 -46.71 37.86 -11.59
C THR A 7 -45.62 37.51 -10.55
N THR A 8 -44.37 37.85 -10.88
CA THR A 8 -43.37 38.59 -10.09
C THR A 8 -43.33 38.49 -8.55
N HIS A 9 -42.15 38.21 -7.99
CA HIS A 9 -41.47 39.14 -7.06
C HIS A 9 -39.94 38.98 -7.09
N CYS A 10 -39.29 40.07 -7.51
CA CYS A 10 -37.87 40.35 -7.43
C CYS A 10 -37.72 41.57 -6.49
N ARG A 11 -36.85 41.50 -5.49
CA ARG A 11 -36.28 42.64 -4.72
C ARG A 11 -35.05 42.08 -4.00
N SER A 12 -33.84 42.40 -4.41
CA SER A 12 -33.07 43.65 -4.25
C SER A 12 -32.03 43.51 -3.14
N SER A 13 -30.77 43.37 -3.55
CA SER A 13 -29.58 44.08 -3.08
C SER A 13 -29.46 44.46 -1.59
N ARG A 14 -28.35 44.03 -0.96
CA ARG A 14 -27.52 44.92 -0.14
C ARG A 14 -26.06 44.47 -0.12
N ILE A 15 -25.24 45.26 -0.80
CA ILE A 15 -23.82 45.48 -0.52
C ILE A 15 -23.73 46.41 0.70
N SER A 16 -22.70 46.21 1.53
CA SER A 16 -21.98 47.15 2.43
C SER A 16 -21.56 46.37 3.68
N ALA A 17 -20.45 46.60 4.39
CA ALA A 17 -19.20 47.31 4.25
C ALA A 17 -18.50 47.05 5.60
N ALA A 18 -17.17 46.96 5.64
CA ALA A 18 -16.42 46.96 6.89
C ALA A 18 -16.59 48.28 7.65
N PRO A 19 -16.20 48.31 8.93
CA PRO A 19 -15.31 49.38 9.34
C PRO A 19 -14.07 48.88 10.08
N ASP A 20 -13.06 49.72 9.90
CA ASP A 20 -11.69 49.72 10.37
C ASP A 20 -11.58 50.24 11.82
N HIS A 21 -10.37 50.07 12.36
CA HIS A 21 -9.66 50.87 13.35
C HIS A 21 -9.65 50.45 14.82
N SER A 22 -8.45 49.95 15.16
CA SER A 22 -7.60 50.46 16.24
C SER A 22 -7.96 50.15 17.68
N ARG A 23 -7.06 49.43 18.36
CA ARG A 23 -6.39 49.91 19.57
C ARG A 23 -5.17 49.04 19.89
N CYS A 24 -4.00 49.65 19.68
CA CYS A 24 -2.79 49.35 20.41
C CYS A 24 -3.04 49.58 21.91
N TRP A 25 -2.60 48.66 22.77
CA TRP A 25 -2.10 49.01 24.09
C TRP A 25 -0.77 48.28 24.33
N SER A 26 0.21 49.12 24.56
CA SER A 26 1.59 48.92 24.97
C SER A 26 1.70 48.24 26.35
N GLY A 27 2.69 47.36 26.49
CA GLY A 27 3.17 46.85 27.77
C GLY A 27 4.64 46.46 27.64
N ALA A 28 5.50 47.37 28.07
CA ALA A 28 6.95 47.26 28.03
C ALA A 28 7.50 46.13 28.93
N GLY A 29 8.64 45.57 28.54
CA GLY A 29 9.41 44.62 29.34
C GLY A 29 10.70 44.27 28.62
N SER A 30 11.74 45.07 28.85
CA SER A 30 13.00 45.04 28.13
C SER A 30 14.10 44.39 28.98
N TRP A 31 14.96 43.61 28.30
CA TRP A 31 16.38 43.33 28.58
C TRP A 31 16.72 42.22 29.59
N ALA A 32 17.35 41.15 29.06
CA ALA A 32 18.71 40.76 29.45
C ALA A 32 19.25 39.68 28.49
N SER A 33 20.20 40.07 27.66
CA SER A 33 21.11 39.20 26.92
C SER A 33 22.09 38.51 27.87
N LYS A 34 22.18 37.18 27.83
CA LYS A 34 23.42 36.47 28.18
C LYS A 34 23.66 35.31 27.21
N SER A 35 24.55 35.56 26.27
CA SER A 35 25.27 34.55 25.51
C SER A 35 26.21 33.77 26.44
N SER A 36 26.00 32.47 26.59
CA SER A 36 27.01 31.56 27.14
C SER A 36 27.47 30.60 26.05
N ARG A 37 28.73 30.78 25.70
CA ARG A 37 29.53 30.06 24.72
C ARG A 37 30.04 28.79 25.41
N CYS A 38 29.50 27.62 25.09
CA CYS A 38 30.13 26.36 25.51
C CYS A 38 31.20 25.97 24.48
N ARG A 39 32.46 26.27 24.81
CA ARG A 39 33.64 25.58 24.28
C ARG A 39 34.01 24.48 25.27
N SER A 40 34.09 23.25 24.79
CA SER A 40 34.85 22.19 25.45
C SER A 40 35.65 21.44 24.40
N SER A 41 36.89 21.92 24.27
CA SER A 41 38.16 21.22 24.10
C SER A 41 38.13 19.78 23.60
N ILE A 42 38.67 19.59 22.39
CA ILE A 42 39.22 18.34 21.89
C ILE A 42 40.51 18.05 22.66
N VAL A 43 40.59 16.89 23.30
CA VAL A 43 41.84 16.33 23.83
C VAL A 43 42.20 15.15 22.92
N ILE A 44 43.35 15.27 22.23
CA ILE A 44 43.98 14.19 21.47
C ILE A 44 44.94 13.49 22.43
N THR A 45 44.77 12.20 22.65
CA THR A 45 45.82 11.34 23.21
C THR A 45 45.99 10.11 22.33
N GLU A 46 47.13 10.07 21.64
CA GLU A 46 47.66 8.89 20.96
C GLU A 46 48.14 7.87 22.00
N ASN A 47 47.65 6.63 21.91
CA ASN A 47 48.46 5.42 21.76
C ASN A 47 47.62 4.16 21.99
N ALA A 48 47.61 3.30 20.97
CA ALA A 48 47.01 1.96 20.96
C ALA A 48 47.87 0.96 21.77
N PRO A 49 47.29 -0.20 22.11
CA PRO A 49 47.89 -1.42 21.59
C PRO A 49 46.89 -2.34 20.87
N LEU A 50 47.47 -3.05 19.90
CA LEU A 50 46.87 -4.02 19.00
C LEU A 50 46.27 -5.21 19.75
N PHE A 51 44.99 -5.49 19.54
CA PHE A 51 44.42 -6.82 19.73
C PHE A 51 43.56 -7.18 18.51
N TRP A 52 44.02 -8.21 17.80
CA TRP A 52 43.21 -9.00 16.89
C TRP A 52 42.08 -9.66 17.68
N ASN A 53 40.82 -9.57 17.23
CA ASN A 53 40.05 -10.72 16.72
C ASN A 53 38.57 -10.35 16.46
N ARG A 54 38.03 -10.94 15.39
CA ARG A 54 36.62 -11.09 15.02
C ARG A 54 35.83 -9.83 14.70
N SER A 55 35.80 -9.55 13.39
CA SER A 55 34.74 -8.87 12.67
C SER A 55 33.36 -9.28 13.21
N LEU A 56 32.72 -8.41 13.97
CA LEU A 56 31.29 -8.48 14.23
C LEU A 56 30.58 -8.33 12.88
N PRO A 57 29.66 -9.24 12.50
CA PRO A 57 28.92 -9.07 11.27
C PRO A 57 28.09 -7.80 11.37
N LEU A 58 28.26 -6.92 10.38
CA LEU A 58 27.42 -5.74 10.18
C LEU A 58 25.94 -6.16 10.20
N PRO A 59 25.04 -5.38 10.83
CA PRO A 59 23.63 -5.73 10.87
C PRO A 59 23.09 -5.87 9.45
N ILE A 60 22.27 -6.90 9.24
CA ILE A 60 21.64 -7.32 7.99
C ILE A 60 20.75 -6.18 7.49
N ALA A 61 21.34 -5.22 6.79
CA ALA A 61 20.66 -4.13 6.08
C ALA A 61 20.77 -4.32 4.54
N SER A 62 21.28 -5.46 4.09
CA SER A 62 21.58 -5.74 2.68
C SER A 62 20.72 -6.81 2.01
N GLN A 63 19.79 -7.48 2.73
CA GLN A 63 18.83 -8.41 2.12
C GLN A 63 17.54 -7.74 1.59
N TRP A 64 17.37 -6.44 1.81
CA TRP A 64 16.09 -5.73 1.63
C TRP A 64 15.85 -5.13 0.24
N ARG A 65 16.83 -5.20 -0.68
CA ARG A 65 16.66 -4.81 -2.10
C ARG A 65 15.88 -5.85 -2.93
N ILE A 66 15.53 -7.00 -2.36
CA ILE A 66 15.04 -8.15 -3.14
C ILE A 66 13.51 -8.13 -3.33
N CYS A 67 12.73 -7.47 -2.47
CA CYS A 67 11.27 -7.34 -2.66
C CYS A 67 10.86 -6.07 -3.46
N TRP A 68 11.81 -5.13 -3.70
CA TRP A 68 11.61 -3.97 -4.56
C TRP A 68 12.91 -3.58 -5.27
N SER A 69 12.95 -3.79 -6.59
CA SER A 69 14.04 -3.34 -7.44
C SER A 69 13.81 -1.87 -7.85
N SER A 70 14.51 -0.95 -7.18
CA SER A 70 14.65 0.43 -7.65
C SER A 70 15.70 0.50 -8.77
N SER A 71 15.36 0.05 -9.98
CA SER A 71 16.09 0.47 -11.19
C SER A 71 15.15 1.33 -12.03
N ALA A 72 15.48 2.62 -12.11
CA ALA A 72 14.80 3.57 -12.99
C ALA A 72 15.23 3.33 -14.43
N THR A 73 14.69 2.29 -15.05
CA THR A 73 14.62 2.17 -16.51
C THR A 73 13.40 2.96 -16.96
N VAL A 74 13.51 3.72 -18.04
CA VAL A 74 12.34 4.35 -18.68
C VAL A 74 11.49 3.22 -19.27
N ILE A 75 10.51 2.75 -18.51
CA ILE A 75 9.55 1.75 -18.97
C ILE A 75 8.47 2.49 -19.75
N THR A 76 8.37 2.27 -21.05
CA THR A 76 7.36 2.87 -21.92
C THR A 76 5.98 2.22 -21.78
N GLU A 77 5.91 1.06 -21.10
CA GLU A 77 4.69 0.31 -20.83
C GLU A 77 4.50 0.11 -19.33
N THR A 78 3.30 0.35 -18.81
CA THR A 78 2.98 0.10 -17.41
C THR A 78 2.95 -1.40 -17.12
N PRO A 79 3.58 -1.89 -16.03
CA PRO A 79 3.54 -3.30 -15.66
C PRO A 79 2.11 -3.83 -15.58
N VAL A 80 1.85 -4.99 -16.17
CA VAL A 80 0.55 -5.69 -16.11
C VAL A 80 0.65 -6.82 -15.09
N GLU A 81 -0.21 -6.77 -14.08
CA GLU A 81 -0.43 -7.85 -13.11
C GLU A 81 -1.45 -8.83 -13.72
N ILE A 82 -1.05 -10.11 -13.85
CA ILE A 82 -1.92 -11.22 -14.22
C ILE A 82 -1.89 -12.21 -13.06
N GLU A 83 -3.04 -12.42 -12.41
CA GLU A 83 -3.13 -13.25 -11.21
C GLU A 83 -4.37 -14.16 -11.20
N VAL A 84 -4.25 -15.27 -10.46
CA VAL A 84 -5.36 -16.11 -10.00
C VAL A 84 -5.21 -16.39 -8.51
N LYS A 85 -6.33 -16.62 -7.81
CA LYS A 85 -6.34 -17.06 -6.42
C LYS A 85 -6.99 -18.42 -6.30
N ILE A 86 -6.54 -19.21 -5.35
CA ILE A 86 -7.07 -20.54 -5.06
C ILE A 86 -7.30 -20.61 -3.56
N LYS A 87 -8.51 -20.97 -3.14
CA LYS A 87 -8.81 -21.12 -1.72
C LYS A 87 -8.27 -22.45 -1.22
N VAL A 88 -7.56 -22.43 -0.09
CA VAL A 88 -6.97 -23.62 0.52
C VAL A 88 -7.29 -23.65 2.01
N GLU A 89 -7.29 -24.84 2.62
CA GLU A 89 -7.58 -24.97 4.05
C GLU A 89 -6.37 -24.59 4.91
N ARG A 90 -5.19 -25.07 4.55
CA ARG A 90 -3.92 -24.87 5.27
C ARG A 90 -2.82 -24.44 4.31
N LEU A 91 -1.84 -23.67 4.78
CA LEU A 91 -0.74 -23.16 3.96
C LEU A 91 0.51 -24.05 3.99
N GLU A 92 0.73 -24.77 5.09
CA GLU A 92 1.95 -25.58 5.34
C GLU A 92 2.22 -26.60 4.22
N PRO A 93 1.23 -27.41 3.76
CA PRO A 93 1.48 -28.37 2.70
C PRO A 93 1.93 -27.71 1.38
N TRP A 94 1.43 -26.51 1.11
CA TRP A 94 1.78 -25.76 -0.10
C TRP A 94 3.17 -25.14 -0.01
N ARG A 95 3.53 -24.62 1.17
CA ARG A 95 4.89 -24.16 1.47
C ARG A 95 5.91 -25.27 1.21
N GLU A 96 5.69 -26.45 1.77
CA GLU A 96 6.57 -27.60 1.56
C GLU A 96 6.61 -28.04 0.09
N LYS A 97 5.45 -28.03 -0.58
CA LYS A 97 5.38 -28.38 -2.01
C LYS A 97 6.16 -27.40 -2.88
N LEU A 98 6.05 -26.10 -2.63
CA LEU A 98 6.81 -25.07 -3.34
C LEU A 98 8.32 -25.25 -3.17
N LEU A 99 8.77 -25.56 -1.94
CA LEU A 99 10.18 -25.86 -1.68
C LEU A 99 10.65 -27.11 -2.43
N ARG A 100 9.85 -28.18 -2.47
CA ARG A 100 10.15 -29.39 -3.28
C ARG A 100 10.18 -29.13 -4.78
N LEU A 101 9.43 -28.13 -5.25
CA LEU A 101 9.47 -27.66 -6.63
C LEU A 101 10.66 -26.72 -6.91
N GLU A 102 11.57 -26.54 -5.95
CA GLU A 102 12.73 -25.64 -6.06
C GLU A 102 12.32 -24.17 -6.23
N ALA A 103 11.15 -23.78 -5.72
CA ALA A 103 10.80 -22.37 -5.63
C ALA A 103 11.62 -21.69 -4.53
N VAL A 104 12.19 -20.53 -4.84
CA VAL A 104 13.01 -19.75 -3.91
C VAL A 104 12.10 -18.86 -3.08
N LEU A 105 12.30 -18.83 -1.77
CA LEU A 105 11.64 -17.87 -0.89
C LEU A 105 12.13 -16.45 -1.23
N GLU A 106 11.26 -15.64 -1.82
CA GLU A 106 11.56 -14.26 -2.24
C GLU A 106 11.33 -13.29 -1.08
N CYS A 107 10.19 -13.39 -0.39
CA CYS A 107 9.88 -12.56 0.77
C CYS A 107 9.28 -13.45 1.89
N PRO A 108 9.85 -13.44 3.13
CA PRO A 108 9.36 -14.25 4.23
C PRO A 108 7.97 -13.84 4.66
N ARG A 109 7.26 -14.71 5.40
CA ARG A 109 5.93 -14.43 5.95
C ARG A 109 5.94 -13.12 6.75
N ALA A 110 5.21 -12.12 6.29
CA ALA A 110 5.12 -10.81 6.91
C ALA A 110 3.67 -10.31 6.93
N LEU A 111 3.31 -9.50 7.94
CA LEU A 111 2.01 -8.84 8.01
C LEU A 111 1.95 -7.69 7.00
N GLU A 112 1.00 -7.74 6.08
CA GLU A 112 0.64 -6.63 5.22
C GLU A 112 -0.62 -5.96 5.75
N ARG A 113 -0.54 -4.66 6.09
CA ARG A 113 -1.70 -3.84 6.38
C ARG A 113 -1.98 -2.90 5.22
N ASN A 114 -3.19 -2.97 4.66
CA ASN A 114 -3.55 -2.31 3.42
C ASN A 114 -4.70 -1.32 3.66
N LEU A 115 -4.47 -0.04 3.35
CA LEU A 115 -5.49 1.01 3.39
C LEU A 115 -5.92 1.32 1.96
N VAL A 116 -7.20 1.10 1.66
CA VAL A 116 -7.79 1.43 0.35
C VAL A 116 -8.43 2.81 0.43
N PHE A 117 -8.04 3.68 -0.48
CA PHE A 117 -8.50 5.06 -0.56
C PHE A 117 -9.46 5.26 -1.73
N ASP A 118 -10.46 6.11 -1.52
CA ASP A 118 -11.29 6.67 -2.59
C ASP A 118 -11.76 8.07 -2.18
N THR A 119 -12.33 8.79 -3.13
CA THR A 119 -13.07 10.04 -2.89
C THR A 119 -14.37 9.76 -2.14
N SER A 120 -14.93 10.78 -1.48
CA SER A 120 -16.24 10.68 -0.80
C SER A 120 -17.38 10.17 -1.70
N ARG A 121 -17.29 10.39 -3.02
CA ARG A 121 -18.27 9.95 -4.03
C ARG A 121 -17.94 8.59 -4.67
N GLN A 122 -16.94 7.88 -4.15
CA GLN A 122 -16.43 6.58 -4.64
C GLN A 122 -16.10 6.58 -6.14
N ARG A 123 -15.47 7.67 -6.62
CA ARG A 123 -15.14 7.86 -8.05
C ARG A 123 -14.13 6.84 -8.56
N LEU A 124 -13.17 6.40 -7.76
CA LEU A 124 -12.17 5.41 -8.20
C LEU A 124 -12.83 4.04 -8.38
N LYS A 125 -13.60 3.59 -7.39
CA LYS A 125 -14.38 2.34 -7.45
C LYS A 125 -15.32 2.32 -8.66
N LYS A 126 -16.04 3.41 -8.95
CA LYS A 126 -16.91 3.53 -10.13
C LYS A 126 -16.17 3.39 -11.45
N ARG A 127 -14.88 3.79 -11.48
CA ARG A 127 -14.00 3.64 -12.63
C ARG A 127 -13.29 2.29 -12.67
N GLY A 128 -13.39 1.46 -11.64
CA GLY A 128 -12.61 0.23 -11.51
C GLY A 128 -11.16 0.44 -11.09
N VAL A 129 -10.79 1.64 -10.62
CA VAL A 129 -9.44 1.97 -10.14
C VAL A 129 -9.35 1.72 -8.64
N LEU A 130 -8.22 1.17 -8.18
CA LEU A 130 -7.92 0.97 -6.75
C LEU A 130 -6.65 1.72 -6.38
N LEU A 131 -6.77 2.65 -5.42
CA LEU A 131 -5.65 3.32 -4.79
C LEU A 131 -5.44 2.74 -3.40
N ARG A 132 -4.22 2.32 -3.08
CA ARG A 132 -3.93 1.64 -1.81
C ARG A 132 -2.56 2.03 -1.28
N LEU A 133 -2.51 2.37 0.01
CA LEU A 133 -1.26 2.46 0.76
C LEU A 133 -1.08 1.17 1.57
N ARG A 134 -0.01 0.44 1.27
CA ARG A 134 0.38 -0.79 1.96
C ARG A 134 1.49 -0.48 2.96
N ARG A 135 1.34 -1.00 4.18
CA ARG A 135 2.36 -1.03 5.22
C ARG A 135 2.85 -2.46 5.41
N LEU A 136 4.17 -2.61 5.40
CA LEU A 136 4.93 -3.80 5.77
C LEU A 136 5.95 -3.36 6.83
N ASP A 137 6.51 -4.32 7.57
CA ASP A 137 7.65 -4.01 8.45
C ASP A 137 8.88 -3.56 7.65
N SER A 138 9.02 -4.04 6.41
CA SER A 138 10.12 -3.73 5.49
C SER A 138 9.98 -2.39 4.76
N GLY A 139 8.82 -1.71 4.86
CA GLY A 139 8.58 -0.46 4.15
C GLY A 139 7.12 -0.26 3.78
N SER A 140 6.85 0.79 3.00
CA SER A 140 5.48 1.10 2.55
C SER A 140 5.44 1.31 1.04
N ILE A 141 4.30 0.98 0.44
CA ILE A 141 4.11 1.05 -1.01
C ILE A 141 2.76 1.72 -1.28
N LEU A 142 2.76 2.75 -2.13
CA LEU A 142 1.55 3.28 -2.73
C LEU A 142 1.33 2.56 -4.06
N THR A 143 0.16 1.94 -4.19
CA THR A 143 -0.24 1.20 -5.38
C THR A 143 -1.46 1.89 -6.01
N MET A 144 -1.42 2.08 -7.33
CA MET A 144 -2.59 2.34 -8.17
C MET A 144 -2.79 1.18 -9.14
N LYS A 145 -3.90 0.45 -8.99
CA LYS A 145 -4.31 -0.64 -9.87
C LYS A 145 -5.41 -0.13 -10.80
N MET A 146 -5.20 -0.28 -12.10
CA MET A 146 -6.12 0.19 -13.15
C MET A 146 -7.30 -0.79 -13.33
N PRO A 147 -8.33 -0.42 -14.12
CA PRO A 147 -9.50 -1.27 -14.33
C PRO A 147 -9.10 -2.64 -14.88
N VAL A 148 -9.80 -3.67 -14.40
CA VAL A 148 -9.57 -5.05 -14.86
C VAL A 148 -9.89 -5.14 -16.35
N GLN A 149 -8.96 -5.70 -17.11
CA GLN A 149 -9.13 -5.98 -18.53
C GLN A 149 -10.02 -7.22 -18.73
N LYS A 150 -10.66 -7.34 -19.90
CA LYS A 150 -11.57 -8.45 -20.17
C LYS A 150 -10.80 -9.77 -20.27
N SER A 151 -11.03 -10.66 -19.32
CA SER A 151 -10.57 -12.05 -19.34
C SER A 151 -11.52 -12.90 -18.50
N SER A 152 -11.79 -14.14 -18.96
CA SER A 152 -12.67 -15.08 -18.27
C SER A 152 -11.95 -15.94 -17.23
N LEU A 153 -10.64 -16.11 -17.36
CA LEU A 153 -9.84 -17.05 -16.55
C LEU A 153 -8.88 -16.35 -15.60
N TYR A 154 -8.30 -15.22 -16.02
CA TYR A 154 -7.29 -14.50 -15.26
C TYR A 154 -7.80 -13.13 -14.87
N LYS A 155 -7.25 -12.59 -13.79
CA LYS A 155 -7.46 -11.20 -13.45
C LYS A 155 -6.27 -10.39 -13.94
N ILE A 156 -6.52 -9.59 -14.97
CA ILE A 156 -5.50 -8.82 -15.70
C ILE A 156 -5.73 -7.33 -15.45
N ARG A 157 -4.69 -6.59 -15.03
CA ARG A 157 -4.75 -5.13 -14.91
C ARG A 157 -3.38 -4.50 -14.86
N GLU A 158 -3.28 -3.25 -15.28
CA GLU A 158 -2.06 -2.47 -15.06
C GLU A 158 -1.93 -2.11 -13.57
N GLU A 159 -0.70 -2.14 -13.08
CA GLU A 159 -0.35 -1.78 -11.72
C GLU A 159 0.85 -0.84 -11.69
N ILE A 160 0.68 0.26 -10.96
CA ILE A 160 1.71 1.26 -10.72
C ILE A 160 2.02 1.27 -9.24
N GLU A 161 3.26 0.99 -8.89
CA GLU A 161 3.73 0.98 -7.50
C GLU A 161 4.85 1.99 -7.29
N ALA A 162 4.81 2.68 -6.14
CA ALA A 162 5.85 3.58 -5.69
C ALA A 162 6.21 3.27 -4.24
N GLY A 163 7.50 3.07 -3.97
CA GLY A 163 8.01 2.95 -2.62
C GLY A 163 7.83 4.26 -1.84
N ILE A 164 7.33 4.15 -0.63
CA ILE A 164 7.04 5.27 0.27
C ILE A 164 7.94 5.14 1.50
N SER A 165 8.74 6.18 1.74
CA SER A 165 9.66 6.23 2.89
C SER A 165 8.95 6.47 4.22
N ASP A 166 7.83 7.19 4.21
CA ASP A 166 7.06 7.52 5.42
C ASP A 166 5.56 7.26 5.20
N PHE A 167 5.07 6.18 5.79
CA PHE A 167 3.67 5.78 5.73
C PHE A 167 2.74 6.85 6.31
N ALA A 168 3.07 7.40 7.48
CA ALA A 168 2.19 8.29 8.22
C ALA A 168 2.02 9.63 7.50
N ASN A 169 3.10 10.16 6.93
CA ASN A 169 3.03 11.38 6.14
C ASN A 169 2.29 11.16 4.81
N MET A 170 2.51 10.03 4.12
CA MET A 170 1.76 9.72 2.90
C MET A 170 0.26 9.56 3.18
N GLU A 171 -0.12 8.88 4.26
CA GLU A 171 -1.53 8.79 4.68
C GLU A 171 -2.13 10.18 4.92
N LYS A 172 -1.44 11.05 5.68
CA LYS A 172 -1.89 12.44 5.93
C LYS A 172 -2.06 13.23 4.63
N ILE A 173 -1.14 13.09 3.67
CA ILE A 173 -1.23 13.76 2.37
C ILE A 173 -2.48 13.30 1.62
N LEU A 174 -2.69 11.99 1.51
CA LEU A 174 -3.86 11.43 0.83
C LEU A 174 -5.18 11.92 1.43
N LEU A 175 -5.27 11.93 2.77
CA LEU A 175 -6.44 12.47 3.47
C LEU A 175 -6.60 13.99 3.24
N GLY A 176 -5.49 14.74 3.30
CA GLY A 176 -5.46 16.19 3.10
C GLY A 176 -5.90 16.64 1.70
N VAL A 177 -5.60 15.84 0.66
CA VAL A 177 -6.04 16.13 -0.72
C VAL A 177 -7.44 15.61 -1.06
N GLY A 178 -8.18 15.11 -0.06
CA GLY A 178 -9.60 14.78 -0.16
C GLY A 178 -9.94 13.31 -0.41
N PHE A 179 -8.97 12.39 -0.29
CA PHE A 179 -9.29 10.97 -0.17
C PHE A 179 -9.79 10.61 1.23
N LYS A 180 -10.49 9.48 1.32
CA LYS A 180 -10.91 8.84 2.56
C LYS A 180 -10.49 7.37 2.53
N THR A 181 -10.17 6.82 3.69
CA THR A 181 -9.98 5.38 3.85
C THR A 181 -11.35 4.70 3.82
N PHE A 182 -11.57 3.80 2.87
CA PHE A 182 -12.85 3.10 2.68
C PHE A 182 -12.82 1.66 3.15
N PHE A 183 -11.65 1.03 3.10
CA PHE A 183 -11.50 -0.37 3.48
C PHE A 183 -10.08 -0.59 3.96
N ILE A 184 -9.95 -1.19 5.14
CA ILE A 184 -8.68 -1.69 5.65
C ILE A 184 -8.72 -3.20 5.60
N TYR A 185 -7.63 -3.80 5.12
CA TYR A 185 -7.48 -5.25 5.20
C TYR A 185 -6.06 -5.65 5.55
N GLU A 186 -5.98 -6.74 6.29
CA GLU A 186 -4.74 -7.36 6.73
C GLU A 186 -4.60 -8.76 6.15
N LYS A 187 -3.36 -9.16 5.93
CA LYS A 187 -3.00 -10.53 5.59
C LYS A 187 -1.56 -10.80 5.98
N TYR A 188 -1.26 -12.04 6.35
CA TYR A 188 0.12 -12.49 6.32
C TYR A 188 0.43 -13.04 4.95
N ARG A 189 1.47 -12.52 4.31
CA ARG A 189 1.91 -12.94 2.99
C ARG A 189 3.32 -13.49 3.05
N GLU A 190 3.51 -14.64 2.42
CA GLU A 190 4.81 -15.23 2.11
C GLU A 190 4.92 -15.37 0.59
N VAL A 191 6.07 -15.03 0.00
CA VAL A 191 6.24 -14.99 -1.47
C VAL A 191 7.35 -15.94 -1.90
N PHE A 192 7.02 -16.82 -2.84
CA PHE A 192 7.95 -17.73 -3.51
C PHE A 192 8.09 -17.35 -4.98
N LYS A 193 9.27 -17.57 -5.56
CA LYS A 193 9.54 -17.33 -6.98
C LYS A 193 10.20 -18.54 -7.63
N ARG A 194 9.75 -18.87 -8.84
CA ARG A 194 10.33 -19.93 -9.67
C ARG A 194 10.18 -19.57 -11.14
N LYS A 195 11.24 -19.60 -11.95
CA LYS A 195 11.15 -19.44 -13.41
C LYS A 195 10.29 -18.24 -13.87
N GLY A 196 10.34 -17.12 -13.15
CA GLY A 196 9.56 -15.91 -13.45
C GLY A 196 8.11 -15.91 -12.95
N ILE A 197 7.58 -17.03 -12.41
CA ILE A 197 6.28 -17.07 -11.72
C ILE A 197 6.47 -16.76 -10.23
N ARG A 198 5.53 -16.01 -9.66
CA ARG A 198 5.43 -15.81 -8.21
C ARG A 198 4.24 -16.59 -7.67
N VAL A 199 4.45 -17.21 -6.51
CA VAL A 199 3.39 -17.88 -5.75
C VAL A 199 3.36 -17.26 -4.36
N MET A 200 2.20 -16.70 -3.98
CA MET A 200 1.99 -16.09 -2.68
C MET A 200 1.10 -16.97 -1.82
N LEU A 201 1.54 -17.22 -0.59
CA LEU A 201 0.73 -17.87 0.43
C LEU A 201 0.16 -16.78 1.34
N ASP A 202 -1.15 -16.59 1.24
CA ASP A 202 -1.89 -15.53 1.91
C ASP A 202 -2.78 -16.13 3.00
N GLU A 203 -2.46 -15.80 4.25
CA GLU A 203 -3.34 -16.02 5.39
C GLU A 203 -4.15 -14.74 5.62
N THR A 204 -5.47 -14.86 5.66
CA THR A 204 -6.38 -13.73 5.82
C THR A 204 -7.44 -14.02 6.88
N PRO A 205 -8.11 -12.99 7.44
CA PRO A 205 -9.23 -13.20 8.36
C PRO A 205 -10.38 -14.05 7.78
N ILE A 206 -10.49 -14.18 6.45
CA ILE A 206 -11.55 -14.95 5.76
C ILE A 206 -11.06 -16.32 5.23
N GLY A 207 -9.87 -16.75 5.63
CA GLY A 207 -9.27 -18.03 5.26
C GLY A 207 -7.96 -17.89 4.49
N ASN A 208 -7.45 -19.02 4.05
CA ASN A 208 -6.15 -19.14 3.40
C ASN A 208 -6.29 -19.20 1.88
N PHE A 209 -5.36 -18.56 1.19
CA PHE A 209 -5.34 -18.48 -0.25
C PHE A 209 -3.93 -18.67 -0.78
N LEU A 210 -3.85 -19.32 -1.94
CA LEU A 210 -2.66 -19.36 -2.77
C LEU A 210 -2.92 -18.42 -3.96
N GLU A 211 -2.06 -17.43 -4.17
CA GLU A 211 -2.09 -16.62 -5.39
C GLU A 211 -0.95 -17.02 -6.31
N ILE A 212 -1.21 -17.09 -7.61
CA ILE A 212 -0.20 -17.33 -8.64
C ILE A 212 -0.20 -16.13 -9.58
N GLU A 213 0.97 -15.53 -9.76
CA GLU A 213 1.16 -14.30 -10.53
C GLU A 213 2.26 -14.49 -11.60
N GLY A 214 1.93 -14.14 -12.84
CA GLY A 214 2.83 -14.10 -13.99
C GLY A 214 2.10 -14.42 -15.30
N GLU A 215 2.84 -14.83 -16.32
CA GLU A 215 2.26 -15.08 -17.66
C GLU A 215 1.19 -16.19 -17.62
N PRO A 216 0.09 -16.09 -18.41
CA PRO A 216 -1.04 -17.02 -18.35
C PRO A 216 -0.66 -18.51 -18.43
N ALA A 217 0.19 -18.88 -19.40
CA ALA A 217 0.63 -20.27 -19.56
C ALA A 217 1.49 -20.76 -18.37
N ALA A 218 2.27 -19.85 -17.76
CA ALA A 218 3.08 -20.18 -16.59
C ALA A 218 2.21 -20.32 -15.32
N ILE A 219 1.13 -19.52 -15.21
CA ILE A 219 0.12 -19.69 -14.16
C ILE A 219 -0.48 -21.09 -14.24
N ASP A 220 -0.93 -21.51 -15.42
CA ASP A 220 -1.58 -22.80 -15.59
C ASP A 220 -0.63 -23.97 -15.35
N ALA A 221 0.62 -23.88 -15.83
CA ALA A 221 1.64 -24.87 -15.56
C ALA A 221 1.94 -25.00 -14.05
N MET A 222 2.12 -23.87 -13.35
CA MET A 222 2.36 -23.87 -11.91
C MET A 222 1.14 -24.41 -11.14
N ALA A 223 -0.08 -23.99 -11.51
CA ALA A 223 -1.29 -24.50 -10.89
C ALA A 223 -1.41 -26.03 -11.06
N ALA A 224 -1.14 -26.55 -12.24
CA ALA A 224 -1.15 -27.98 -12.52
C ALA A 224 -0.08 -28.75 -11.71
N GLU A 225 1.15 -28.22 -11.59
CA GLU A 225 2.18 -28.80 -10.71
C GLU A 225 1.72 -28.81 -9.23
N LEU A 226 0.98 -27.78 -8.82
CA LEU A 226 0.35 -27.70 -7.51
C LEU A 226 -0.90 -28.60 -7.39
N GLY A 227 -1.44 -29.14 -8.47
CA GLY A 227 -2.59 -30.06 -8.48
C GLY A 227 -3.94 -29.35 -8.55
N PHE A 228 -3.95 -28.10 -9.03
CA PHE A 228 -5.14 -27.31 -9.27
C PHE A 228 -5.43 -27.18 -10.76
N LEU A 229 -6.69 -26.88 -11.08
CA LEU A 229 -7.18 -26.65 -12.43
C LEU A 229 -7.84 -25.27 -12.53
N ALA A 230 -8.08 -24.80 -13.76
CA ALA A 230 -8.71 -23.51 -14.00
C ALA A 230 -10.09 -23.34 -13.33
N LYS A 231 -10.81 -24.44 -13.06
CA LYS A 231 -12.09 -24.42 -12.33
C LYS A 231 -11.95 -23.98 -10.86
N ASP A 232 -10.74 -24.08 -10.31
CA ASP A 232 -10.43 -23.71 -8.92
C ASP A 232 -10.04 -22.23 -8.81
N TYR A 233 -9.89 -21.53 -9.95
CA TYR A 233 -9.44 -20.15 -9.98
C TYR A 233 -10.52 -19.17 -9.51
N ILE A 234 -10.08 -18.25 -8.66
CA ILE A 234 -10.85 -17.15 -8.12
C ILE A 234 -10.19 -15.86 -8.61
N THR A 235 -10.93 -15.08 -9.42
CA THR A 235 -10.49 -13.76 -9.92
C THR A 235 -11.04 -12.61 -9.08
N SER A 236 -11.90 -12.90 -8.10
CA SER A 236 -12.46 -11.92 -7.17
C SER A 236 -11.39 -11.29 -6.27
N SER A 237 -11.54 -10.01 -5.95
CA SER A 237 -10.67 -9.34 -4.98
C SER A 237 -10.99 -9.78 -3.54
N TYR A 238 -10.03 -9.64 -2.63
CA TYR A 238 -10.28 -9.89 -1.20
C TYR A 238 -11.44 -9.07 -0.63
N HIS A 239 -11.61 -7.83 -1.07
CA HIS A 239 -12.76 -7.02 -0.68
C HIS A 239 -14.09 -7.68 -1.09
N TRP A 240 -14.19 -8.21 -2.31
CA TRP A 240 -15.39 -8.93 -2.75
C TRP A 240 -15.58 -10.25 -2.01
N LEU A 241 -14.50 -11.01 -1.75
CA LEU A 241 -14.55 -12.25 -0.99
C LEU A 241 -14.97 -12.00 0.47
N PHE A 242 -14.51 -10.90 1.07
CA PHE A 242 -14.88 -10.47 2.41
C PHE A 242 -16.37 -10.15 2.50
N LEU A 243 -16.91 -9.36 1.57
CA LEU A 243 -18.35 -9.07 1.52
C LEU A 243 -19.18 -10.35 1.30
N ARG A 244 -18.74 -11.26 0.43
CA ARG A 244 -19.41 -12.55 0.18
C ARG A 244 -19.37 -13.49 1.39
N SER A 245 -18.43 -13.30 2.32
CA SER A 245 -18.39 -14.04 3.58
C SER A 245 -19.45 -13.59 4.60
N GLY A 246 -20.29 -12.61 4.26
CA GLY A 246 -21.32 -12.05 5.14
C GLY A 246 -20.79 -11.04 6.16
N ARG A 247 -19.51 -10.67 6.07
CA ARG A 247 -18.85 -9.73 6.98
C ARG A 247 -18.96 -8.29 6.47
N SER A 248 -18.84 -7.33 7.40
CA SER A 248 -18.87 -5.89 7.12
C SER A 248 -17.72 -5.19 7.84
N GLY A 249 -17.43 -3.94 7.43
CA GLY A 249 -16.31 -3.16 7.99
C GLY A 249 -14.96 -3.54 7.35
N ASN A 250 -13.92 -3.62 8.18
CA ASN A 250 -12.56 -3.93 7.75
C ASN A 250 -12.27 -5.44 7.87
N MET A 251 -11.39 -5.94 7.00
CA MET A 251 -10.88 -7.31 7.06
C MET A 251 -9.56 -7.34 7.84
N GLU A 252 -9.62 -7.08 9.15
CA GLU A 252 -8.46 -7.08 10.05
C GLU A 252 -8.46 -8.36 10.92
N PHE A 253 -7.28 -8.79 11.38
CA PHE A 253 -7.21 -9.89 12.33
C PHE A 253 -7.76 -9.44 13.69
N GLN A 254 -8.39 -10.36 14.43
CA GLN A 254 -8.81 -10.06 15.80
C GLN A 254 -7.56 -9.86 16.66
N LYS A 255 -7.54 -8.78 17.44
CA LYS A 255 -6.46 -8.43 18.36
C LYS A 255 -6.69 -9.02 19.74
#